data_AF-A0A935MU25-F1
#
_entry.id   AF-A0A935MU25-F1
#
_cell.length_a   1.000
_cell.length_b   1.000
_cell.length_c   1.000
_cell.angle_alpha   90.00
_cell.angle_beta   90.00
_cell.angle_gamma   90.00
#
_symmetry.space_group_name_H-M   'P 1'
#
loop_
_entity.id
_entity.type
_entity.pdbx_description
1 polymer ?
#
loop_
_entity_poly.entity_id
_entity_poly.type
_entity_poly.pdbx_seq_one_letter_code
_entity_poly.pdbx_strand_id
1 'polypeptide(L)'
;MSFYSEDYIFSGSYTGIRKSINGGADWQLVGLPNSYTPIGSLVIDSAGYIFAGTGGSLPEVFKTTNHGQTWINISGQFDGIIISGISIDNRGHLFVGSYDGGIYYSNNSGLSWEQRNNGLTSLSITCIKSDQLGTLFVGTWDAGIFRSTNGGSQWSSINQGLTAVSVDDIEISNTGNIYLATTDGIFVSNDQGNTWIHLNNGWPEYTQSISLSLDAQGNIFADAAGTGIFKSTDFGSSWTLIDSSIYHPILDISFNSLGYIFVAGANGVFRSTDSGNNWALFNSGLAEWNCVNKFLQDTDGRIIAGTEDRGVCWTTSVTSIQDAKYIAKEFTLSQNYPNPFNPSTVINYQLPTSGNVTLKVFDVLGNEVATLVDEYRSVGSYEIEFNPASSIKHLPAGRQGPASGIYFYRLQAGDYFETKKMILLK
;
A
#
# COMPACT_ATOMS: atom_id res chain seq x y z
N MET A 1 -23.14 11.48 17.63
CA MET A 1 -21.83 12.15 17.47
C MET A 1 -20.91 11.10 16.85
N SER A 2 -20.94 10.99 15.52
CA SER A 2 -20.38 9.88 14.77
C SER A 2 -19.01 10.27 14.20
N PHE A 3 -17.96 9.65 14.71
CA PHE A 3 -16.63 9.77 14.13
C PHE A 3 -16.57 8.91 12.87
N TYR A 4 -16.59 9.58 11.71
CA TYR A 4 -16.06 9.01 10.48
C TYR A 4 -14.53 9.16 10.54
N SER A 5 -13.80 8.05 10.48
CA SER A 5 -12.40 8.06 10.03
C SER A 5 -12.39 7.68 8.55
N GLU A 6 -12.07 8.61 7.67
CA GLU A 6 -11.84 8.27 6.25
C GLU A 6 -10.48 7.58 6.13
N ASP A 7 -10.46 6.33 5.69
CA ASP A 7 -9.24 5.55 5.53
C ASP A 7 -8.42 6.06 4.34
N TYR A 8 -7.39 6.84 4.64
CA TYR A 8 -6.46 7.37 3.64
C TYR A 8 -5.18 6.54 3.55
N ILE A 9 -4.81 6.24 2.32
CA ILE A 9 -3.63 5.45 1.94
C ILE A 9 -2.86 6.32 0.95
N PHE A 10 -1.56 6.52 1.12
CA PHE A 10 -0.71 7.32 0.21
C PHE A 10 0.19 6.43 -0.64
N SER A 11 1.01 6.98 -1.53
CA SER A 11 1.83 6.21 -2.47
C SER A 11 2.87 7.15 -3.07
N GLY A 12 4.16 6.86 -2.98
CA GLY A 12 5.18 7.69 -3.63
C GLY A 12 5.66 7.12 -4.97
N SER A 13 5.49 7.81 -6.10
CA SER A 13 5.98 7.35 -7.40
C SER A 13 6.90 8.35 -8.12
N TYR A 14 7.68 7.87 -9.11
CA TYR A 14 8.42 8.72 -10.05
C TYR A 14 7.54 9.77 -10.76
N THR A 15 6.23 9.54 -10.83
CA THR A 15 5.25 10.45 -11.44
C THR A 15 4.56 11.36 -10.41
N GLY A 16 4.88 11.22 -9.12
CA GLY A 16 4.31 11.97 -8.01
C GLY A 16 3.66 11.11 -6.92
N ILE A 17 3.00 11.75 -5.97
CA ILE A 17 2.38 11.10 -4.81
C ILE A 17 0.90 10.82 -5.10
N ARG A 18 0.47 9.57 -4.92
CA ARG A 18 -0.93 9.13 -5.08
C ARG A 18 -1.60 8.91 -3.72
N LYS A 19 -2.93 8.89 -3.70
CA LYS A 19 -3.79 8.65 -2.55
C LYS A 19 -4.93 7.71 -2.93
N SER A 20 -5.17 6.69 -2.12
CA SER A 20 -6.38 5.88 -2.11
C SER A 20 -7.24 6.23 -0.89
N ILE A 21 -8.56 6.08 -1.03
CA ILE A 21 -9.55 6.33 0.03
C ILE A 21 -10.41 5.08 0.33
N ASN A 22 -10.02 3.93 -0.23
CA ASN A 22 -10.84 2.71 -0.26
C ASN A 22 -10.01 1.42 -0.15
N GLY A 23 -9.02 1.40 0.75
CA GLY A 23 -8.22 0.20 1.01
C GLY A 23 -7.24 -0.14 -0.13
N GLY A 24 -6.88 0.82 -0.98
CA GLY A 24 -5.98 0.66 -2.12
C GLY A 24 -6.68 0.24 -3.41
N ALA A 25 -8.02 0.16 -3.46
CA ALA A 25 -8.74 -0.31 -4.64
C ALA A 25 -8.72 0.70 -5.81
N ASP A 26 -8.73 2.00 -5.52
CA ASP A 26 -8.54 3.09 -6.48
C ASP A 26 -7.50 4.10 -5.98
N TRP A 27 -6.75 4.69 -6.91
CA TRP A 27 -5.65 5.62 -6.62
C TRP A 27 -5.77 6.92 -7.42
N GLN A 28 -5.71 8.06 -6.74
CA GLN A 28 -5.71 9.41 -7.31
C GLN A 28 -4.35 10.08 -7.15
N LEU A 29 -3.85 10.78 -8.17
CA LEU A 29 -2.63 11.58 -8.04
C LEU A 29 -2.93 12.86 -7.24
N VAL A 30 -2.20 13.09 -6.15
CA VAL A 30 -2.43 14.21 -5.21
C VAL A 30 -1.21 15.13 -5.04
N GLY A 31 0.01 14.64 -5.25
CA GLY A 31 1.23 15.44 -5.07
C GLY A 31 2.24 15.25 -6.18
N LEU A 32 3.15 16.24 -6.31
CA LEU A 32 4.37 16.17 -7.14
C LEU A 32 4.18 15.63 -8.58
N PRO A 33 3.14 16.05 -9.33
CA PRO A 33 2.84 15.48 -10.64
C PRO A 33 3.96 15.75 -11.65
N ASN A 34 4.39 14.72 -12.38
CA ASN A 34 5.40 14.79 -13.44
C ASN A 34 6.78 15.33 -12.98
N SER A 35 7.12 15.16 -11.70
CA SER A 35 8.42 15.60 -11.18
C SER A 35 9.63 14.82 -11.75
N TYR A 36 9.40 13.60 -12.27
CA TYR A 36 10.44 12.65 -12.69
C TYR A 36 11.44 12.28 -11.57
N THR A 37 11.11 12.62 -10.32
CA THR A 37 11.90 12.33 -9.13
C THR A 37 11.24 11.18 -8.37
N PRO A 38 11.91 10.02 -8.20
CA PRO A 38 11.39 8.94 -7.37
C PRO A 38 11.09 9.44 -5.97
N ILE A 39 10.02 8.96 -5.34
CA ILE A 39 9.82 9.12 -3.91
C ILE A 39 10.56 7.96 -3.22
N GLY A 40 11.76 8.22 -2.69
CA GLY A 40 12.58 7.21 -2.03
C GLY A 40 12.13 6.88 -0.62
N SER A 41 11.40 7.80 0.03
CA SER A 41 10.83 7.59 1.37
C SER A 41 9.60 8.47 1.58
N LEU A 42 8.68 7.99 2.39
CA LEU A 42 7.62 8.77 3.00
C LEU A 42 7.73 8.57 4.52
N VAL A 43 7.15 9.45 5.34
CA VAL A 43 6.79 9.19 6.74
C VAL A 43 5.57 10.02 7.15
N ILE A 44 4.89 9.66 8.24
CA ILE A 44 3.80 10.44 8.84
C ILE A 44 4.10 10.72 10.33
N ASP A 45 3.85 11.95 10.77
CA ASP A 45 3.98 12.32 12.20
C ASP A 45 2.67 12.11 12.99
N SER A 46 2.75 12.24 14.32
CA SER A 46 1.59 12.10 15.21
C SER A 46 0.53 13.21 15.06
N ALA A 47 0.80 14.27 14.29
CA ALA A 47 -0.17 15.30 13.92
C ALA A 47 -0.83 15.02 12.55
N GLY A 48 -0.47 13.92 11.90
CA GLY A 48 -0.97 13.52 10.58
C GLY A 48 -0.31 14.27 9.41
N TYR A 49 0.81 14.97 9.64
CA TYR A 49 1.59 15.56 8.56
C TYR A 49 2.43 14.48 7.88
N ILE A 50 2.42 14.48 6.55
CA ILE A 50 3.14 13.50 5.74
C ILE A 50 4.34 14.20 5.11
N PHE A 51 5.49 13.54 5.20
CA PHE A 51 6.76 13.98 4.64
C PHE A 51 7.17 13.01 3.54
N ALA A 52 7.75 13.52 2.46
CA ALA A 52 8.18 12.75 1.30
C ALA A 52 9.61 13.14 0.92
N GLY A 53 10.53 12.17 0.88
CA GLY A 53 11.89 12.36 0.37
C GLY A 53 11.95 11.89 -1.08
N THR A 54 12.49 12.74 -1.96
CA THR A 54 12.68 12.42 -3.37
C THR A 54 14.15 12.11 -3.68
N GLY A 55 14.37 11.20 -4.62
CA GLY A 55 15.66 10.92 -5.24
C GLY A 55 15.71 11.46 -6.68
N GLY A 56 16.72 11.03 -7.43
CA GLY A 56 16.89 11.40 -8.85
C GLY A 56 17.60 12.75 -9.04
N SER A 57 17.25 13.46 -10.11
CA SER A 57 17.98 14.65 -10.58
C SER A 57 17.76 15.92 -9.74
N LEU A 58 16.71 15.96 -8.93
CA LEU A 58 16.41 17.03 -7.97
C LEU A 58 15.87 16.36 -6.68
N PRO A 59 16.77 15.89 -5.79
CA PRO A 59 16.36 15.24 -4.55
C PRO A 59 15.99 16.30 -3.51
N GLU A 60 14.76 16.22 -3.02
CA GLU A 60 14.11 17.23 -2.20
C GLU A 60 13.25 16.55 -1.13
N VAL A 61 13.01 17.25 -0.01
CA VAL A 61 12.04 16.81 1.00
C VAL A 61 10.80 17.71 0.91
N PHE A 62 9.63 17.10 0.81
CA PHE A 62 8.34 17.78 0.80
C PHE A 62 7.51 17.44 2.03
N LYS A 63 6.61 18.35 2.40
CA LYS A 63 5.63 18.18 3.49
C LYS A 63 4.22 18.52 3.00
N THR A 64 3.23 17.74 3.43
CA THR A 64 1.81 18.10 3.37
C THR A 64 1.20 18.15 4.77
N THR A 65 0.32 19.11 5.00
CA THR A 65 -0.46 19.27 6.25
C THR A 65 -1.97 19.12 6.03
N ASN A 66 -2.38 18.68 4.84
CA ASN A 66 -3.77 18.59 4.39
C ASN A 66 -4.01 17.30 3.59
N HIS A 67 -3.49 16.18 4.10
CA HIS A 67 -3.66 14.84 3.54
C HIS A 67 -3.38 14.77 2.03
N GLY A 68 -2.28 15.40 1.61
CA GLY A 68 -1.74 15.37 0.26
C GLY A 68 -2.34 16.37 -0.72
N GLN A 69 -3.33 17.20 -0.34
CA GLN A 69 -3.94 18.19 -1.25
C GLN A 69 -2.93 19.24 -1.75
N THR A 70 -1.99 19.66 -0.90
CA THR A 70 -0.87 20.53 -1.29
C THR A 70 0.42 20.07 -0.62
N TRP A 71 1.54 20.29 -1.30
CA TRP A 71 2.88 19.93 -0.85
C TRP A 71 3.78 21.17 -0.86
N ILE A 72 4.60 21.31 0.18
CA ILE A 72 5.56 22.40 0.37
C ILE A 72 6.96 21.77 0.41
N ASN A 73 7.89 22.27 -0.42
CA ASN A 73 9.29 21.88 -0.35
C ASN A 73 9.90 22.46 0.95
N ILE A 74 10.53 21.59 1.73
CA ILE A 74 11.16 21.87 3.02
C ILE A 74 12.63 21.42 3.05
N SER A 75 13.27 21.15 1.92
CA SER A 75 14.67 20.70 1.83
C SER A 75 15.65 21.71 2.46
N GLY A 76 15.34 23.00 2.33
CA GLY A 76 16.07 24.07 3.01
C GLY A 76 17.49 24.27 2.48
N GLN A 77 18.49 23.74 3.19
CA GLN A 77 19.92 24.04 2.98
C GLN A 77 20.75 22.89 2.39
N PHE A 78 20.18 21.70 2.19
CA PHE A 78 20.84 20.65 1.42
C PHE A 78 20.29 20.63 -0.01
N ASP A 79 21.21 20.62 -0.97
CA ASP A 79 20.95 20.64 -2.41
C ASP A 79 21.81 19.56 -3.08
N GLY A 80 21.25 18.86 -4.06
CA GLY A 80 21.96 17.83 -4.85
C GLY A 80 22.28 16.51 -4.15
N ILE A 81 21.62 16.16 -3.03
CA ILE A 81 21.93 14.94 -2.25
C ILE A 81 20.76 13.96 -2.28
N ILE A 82 20.99 12.73 -2.77
CA ILE A 82 19.93 11.72 -2.96
C ILE A 82 19.41 11.23 -1.60
N ILE A 83 18.12 11.43 -1.33
CA ILE A 83 17.47 10.96 -0.11
C ILE A 83 17.26 9.44 -0.17
N SER A 84 17.74 8.73 0.83
CA SER A 84 17.58 7.27 0.97
C SER A 84 16.50 6.87 1.98
N GLY A 85 16.31 7.66 3.04
CA GLY A 85 15.30 7.40 4.04
C GLY A 85 14.94 8.63 4.86
N ILE A 86 13.71 8.68 5.36
CA ILE A 86 13.26 9.63 6.37
C ILE A 86 12.78 8.83 7.59
N SER A 87 13.08 9.32 8.78
CA SER A 87 12.57 8.79 10.04
C SER A 87 12.11 9.93 10.96
N ILE A 88 11.19 9.62 11.87
CA ILE A 88 10.68 10.54 12.89
C ILE A 88 10.92 9.89 14.26
N ASP A 89 11.49 10.62 15.21
CA ASP A 89 11.61 10.14 16.60
C ASP A 89 10.33 10.36 17.41
N ASN A 90 10.28 9.79 18.62
CA ASN A 90 9.17 9.93 19.56
C ASN A 90 8.90 11.37 20.07
N ARG A 91 9.67 12.36 19.61
CA ARG A 91 9.50 13.80 19.91
C ARG A 91 9.04 14.60 18.68
N GLY A 92 8.88 13.95 17.52
CA GLY A 92 8.52 14.60 16.26
C GLY A 92 9.70 15.28 15.56
N HIS A 93 10.95 14.97 15.94
CA HIS A 93 12.10 15.42 15.17
C HIS A 93 12.27 14.58 13.91
N LEU A 94 12.63 15.23 12.80
CA LEU A 94 12.88 14.60 11.51
C LEU A 94 14.35 14.25 11.37
N PHE A 95 14.61 13.08 10.82
CA PHE A 95 15.93 12.62 10.40
C PHE A 95 15.85 12.19 8.94
N VAL A 96 16.79 12.65 8.14
CA VAL A 96 16.88 12.36 6.70
C VAL A 96 18.24 11.72 6.45
N GLY A 97 18.22 10.45 6.06
CA GLY A 97 19.35 9.73 5.51
C GLY A 97 19.53 10.03 4.03
N SER A 98 20.78 10.14 3.61
CA SER A 98 21.12 10.42 2.21
C SER A 98 22.35 9.65 1.77
N TYR A 99 22.45 9.39 0.46
CA TYR A 99 23.68 8.89 -0.14
C TYR A 99 24.74 10.01 -0.12
N ASP A 100 25.89 9.70 0.45
CA ASP A 100 27.11 10.51 0.58
C ASP A 100 27.00 11.82 1.39
N GLY A 101 25.80 12.27 1.75
CA GLY A 101 25.57 13.43 2.64
C GLY A 101 25.46 13.10 4.14
N GLY A 102 25.24 11.83 4.48
CA GLY A 102 25.01 11.39 5.86
C GLY A 102 23.58 11.68 6.34
N ILE A 103 23.47 12.11 7.60
CA ILE A 103 22.23 12.40 8.31
C ILE A 103 21.99 13.91 8.43
N TYR A 104 20.83 14.35 7.99
CA TYR A 104 20.27 15.68 8.27
C TYR A 104 19.17 15.60 9.32
N TYR A 105 19.12 16.58 10.22
CA TYR A 105 18.18 16.64 11.33
C TYR A 105 17.40 17.95 11.34
N SER A 106 16.10 17.87 11.67
CA SER A 106 15.26 19.04 11.92
C SER A 106 14.39 18.85 13.16
N ASN A 107 14.40 19.83 14.05
CA ASN A 107 13.53 19.88 15.25
C ASN A 107 12.33 20.82 15.10
N ASN A 108 12.12 21.40 13.91
CA ASN A 108 11.08 22.38 13.63
C ASN A 108 10.28 22.01 12.37
N SER A 109 10.02 20.70 12.22
CA SER A 109 9.24 20.10 11.13
C SER A 109 9.70 20.50 9.72
N GLY A 110 11.01 20.63 9.51
CA GLY A 110 11.63 20.90 8.22
C GLY A 110 11.91 22.38 7.91
N LEU A 111 11.65 23.31 8.84
CA LEU A 111 11.92 24.73 8.60
C LEU A 111 13.43 25.06 8.56
N SER A 112 14.26 24.29 9.26
CA SER A 112 15.72 24.32 9.15
C SER A 112 16.33 22.94 9.43
N TRP A 113 17.52 22.71 8.89
CA TRP A 113 18.24 21.45 9.01
C TRP A 113 19.70 21.66 9.44
N GLU A 114 20.25 20.69 10.15
CA GLU A 114 21.68 20.59 10.49
C GLU A 114 22.19 19.16 10.24
N GLN A 115 23.48 19.01 9.92
CA GLN A 115 24.10 17.69 9.77
C GLN A 115 24.42 17.06 11.12
N ARG A 116 24.17 15.76 11.26
CA ARG A 116 24.39 14.97 12.49
C ARG A 116 25.21 13.72 12.19
N ASN A 117 26.47 13.93 11.78
CA ASN A 117 27.35 12.88 11.25
C ASN A 117 28.45 12.41 12.22
N ASN A 118 28.54 12.94 13.45
CA ASN A 118 29.71 12.66 14.30
C ASN A 118 29.74 11.21 14.80
N GLY A 119 30.80 10.48 14.45
CA GLY A 119 30.97 9.06 14.78
C GLY A 119 30.51 8.10 13.67
N LEU A 120 29.91 8.59 12.59
CA LEU A 120 29.72 7.81 11.36
C LEU A 120 31.06 7.69 10.63
N THR A 121 31.41 6.48 10.16
CA THR A 121 32.60 6.27 9.31
C THR A 121 32.26 6.14 7.83
N SER A 122 30.96 6.10 7.48
CA SER A 122 30.43 6.24 6.13
C SER A 122 29.29 7.24 6.13
N LEU A 123 29.14 7.98 5.03
CA LEU A 123 28.05 8.92 4.80
C LEU A 123 27.04 8.39 3.77
N SER A 124 27.27 7.20 3.21
CA SER A 124 26.41 6.54 2.24
C SER A 124 25.30 5.79 2.97
N ILE A 125 24.29 6.53 3.42
CA ILE A 125 23.18 6.00 4.21
C ILE A 125 22.19 5.28 3.30
N THR A 126 21.82 4.06 3.63
CA THR A 126 20.86 3.23 2.89
C THR A 126 19.48 3.27 3.53
N CYS A 127 19.40 3.19 4.86
CA CYS A 127 18.16 3.20 5.63
C CYS A 127 18.33 3.84 7.01
N ILE A 128 17.24 4.37 7.57
CA ILE A 128 17.20 4.96 8.91
C ILE A 128 15.87 4.65 9.60
N LYS A 129 15.92 4.21 10.86
CA LYS A 129 14.77 3.92 11.72
C LYS A 129 14.97 4.50 13.12
N SER A 130 13.86 4.71 13.82
CA SER A 130 13.82 5.17 15.21
C SER A 130 12.96 4.19 16.03
N ASP A 131 13.41 3.82 17.23
CA ASP A 131 12.60 3.02 18.15
C ASP A 131 11.61 3.90 18.95
N GLN A 132 10.74 3.25 19.73
CA GLN A 132 9.75 3.95 20.56
C GLN A 132 10.38 4.80 21.70
N LEU A 133 11.66 4.58 22.02
CA LEU A 133 12.42 5.34 23.02
C LEU A 133 13.15 6.55 22.40
N GLY A 134 13.25 6.62 21.08
CA GLY A 134 14.00 7.64 20.33
C GLY A 134 15.46 7.26 20.08
N THR A 135 15.82 5.98 20.21
CA THR A 135 17.10 5.45 19.71
C THR A 135 17.04 5.35 18.20
N LEU A 136 18.05 5.90 17.53
CA LEU A 136 18.16 5.85 16.07
C LEU A 136 19.10 4.72 15.65
N PHE A 137 18.72 4.04 14.57
CA PHE A 137 19.50 3.02 13.90
C PHE A 137 19.64 3.40 12.43
N VAL A 138 20.87 3.31 11.91
CA VAL A 138 21.25 3.75 10.57
C VAL A 138 22.03 2.65 9.88
N GLY A 139 21.52 2.17 8.75
CA GLY A 139 22.24 1.29 7.84
C GLY A 139 23.10 2.11 6.88
N THR A 140 24.22 1.52 6.47
CA THR A 140 25.12 2.09 5.46
C THR A 140 25.44 1.05 4.41
N TRP A 141 25.92 1.52 3.26
CA TRP A 141 26.29 0.65 2.14
C TRP A 141 27.58 -0.15 2.39
N ASP A 142 28.53 0.42 3.14
CA ASP A 142 29.91 -0.10 3.23
C ASP A 142 30.50 -0.16 4.66
N ALA A 143 29.79 0.32 5.69
CA ALA A 143 30.28 0.40 7.07
C ALA A 143 29.39 -0.28 8.12
N GLY A 144 28.37 -1.04 7.70
CA GLY A 144 27.42 -1.74 8.56
C GLY A 144 26.38 -0.81 9.17
N ILE A 145 26.07 -1.03 10.45
CA ILE A 145 25.02 -0.34 11.20
C ILE A 145 25.58 0.52 12.34
N PHE A 146 24.97 1.70 12.50
CA PHE A 146 25.27 2.66 13.55
C PHE A 146 24.05 2.90 14.44
N ARG A 147 24.31 3.13 15.73
CA ARG A 147 23.30 3.48 16.73
C ARG A 147 23.56 4.86 17.32
N SER A 148 22.50 5.61 17.59
CA SER A 148 22.55 6.84 18.39
C SER A 148 21.46 6.87 19.46
N THR A 149 21.84 7.12 20.71
CA THR A 149 20.93 7.26 21.86
C THR A 149 20.74 8.72 22.29
N ASN A 150 21.29 9.68 21.53
CA ASN A 150 21.25 11.12 21.84
C ASN A 150 20.70 11.96 20.68
N GLY A 151 19.78 11.39 19.90
CA GLY A 151 19.14 12.06 18.75
C GLY A 151 20.10 12.32 17.60
N GLY A 152 21.07 11.44 17.34
CA GLY A 152 22.03 11.57 16.25
C GLY A 152 23.22 12.51 16.53
N SER A 153 23.28 13.17 17.69
CA SER A 153 24.41 14.05 18.02
C SER A 153 25.74 13.30 18.14
N GLN A 154 25.73 12.00 18.43
CA GLN A 154 26.85 11.06 18.32
C GLN A 154 26.34 9.70 17.82
N TRP A 155 27.15 9.04 16.99
CA TRP A 155 26.91 7.68 16.52
C TRP A 155 27.99 6.72 17.01
N SER A 156 27.67 5.43 17.08
CA SER A 156 28.63 4.37 17.33
C SER A 156 28.31 3.18 16.44
N SER A 157 29.33 2.61 15.79
CA SER A 157 29.16 1.37 15.02
C SER A 157 28.86 0.22 15.97
N ILE A 158 27.95 -0.65 15.54
CA ILE A 158 27.43 -1.76 16.36
C ILE A 158 27.41 -3.05 15.52
N ASN A 159 28.55 -3.40 14.92
CA ASN A 159 28.65 -4.46 13.90
C ASN A 159 29.04 -5.86 14.43
N GLN A 160 29.05 -6.08 15.75
CA GLN A 160 29.58 -7.32 16.32
C GLN A 160 28.70 -8.53 15.96
N GLY A 161 29.23 -9.45 15.14
CA GLY A 161 28.53 -10.64 14.67
C GLY A 161 27.98 -10.54 13.24
N LEU A 162 28.04 -9.35 12.60
CA LEU A 162 27.71 -9.21 11.19
C LEU A 162 28.85 -9.73 10.30
N THR A 163 28.48 -10.46 9.26
CA THR A 163 29.36 -10.91 8.16
C THR A 163 29.24 -10.02 6.91
N ALA A 164 28.12 -9.30 6.76
CA ALA A 164 27.92 -8.26 5.76
C ALA A 164 28.00 -6.84 6.35
N VAL A 165 28.44 -5.88 5.54
CA VAL A 165 28.52 -4.45 5.90
C VAL A 165 27.58 -3.56 5.07
N SER A 166 26.91 -4.11 4.06
CA SER A 166 25.76 -3.46 3.40
C SER A 166 24.51 -3.83 4.18
N VAL A 167 23.79 -2.82 4.67
CA VAL A 167 22.52 -2.96 5.38
C VAL A 167 21.46 -2.28 4.54
N ASP A 168 20.61 -3.05 3.88
CA ASP A 168 19.66 -2.56 2.89
C ASP A 168 18.35 -2.08 3.55
N ASP A 169 17.92 -2.76 4.63
CA ASP A 169 16.72 -2.39 5.40
C ASP A 169 16.89 -2.69 6.91
N ILE A 170 16.10 -2.01 7.74
CA ILE A 170 16.05 -2.18 9.19
C ILE A 170 14.57 -2.24 9.61
N GLU A 171 14.21 -3.21 10.44
CA GLU A 171 12.97 -3.12 11.22
C GLU A 171 13.14 -3.41 12.70
N ILE A 172 12.27 -2.80 13.49
CA ILE A 172 12.30 -2.86 14.96
C ILE A 172 10.94 -3.37 15.43
N SER A 173 10.94 -4.55 16.02
CA SER A 173 9.73 -5.16 16.59
C SER A 173 9.25 -4.44 17.86
N ASN A 174 7.98 -4.63 18.21
CA ASN A 174 7.38 -4.11 19.44
C ASN A 174 8.06 -4.60 20.75
N THR A 175 8.84 -5.68 20.69
CA THR A 175 9.65 -6.18 21.82
C THR A 175 11.07 -5.60 21.87
N GLY A 176 11.47 -4.79 20.88
CA GLY A 176 12.79 -4.19 20.78
C GLY A 176 13.84 -5.05 20.06
N ASN A 177 13.46 -6.20 19.49
CA ASN A 177 14.35 -6.95 18.60
C ASN A 177 14.49 -6.19 17.28
N ILE A 178 15.72 -6.11 16.78
CA ILE A 178 16.08 -5.39 15.55
C ILE A 178 16.43 -6.43 14.49
N TYR A 179 15.89 -6.28 13.28
CA TYR A 179 16.17 -7.14 12.14
C TYR A 179 16.81 -6.32 11.01
N LEU A 180 17.81 -6.89 10.33
CA LEU A 180 18.51 -6.27 9.21
C LEU A 180 18.33 -7.10 7.94
N ALA A 181 17.96 -6.46 6.83
CA ALA A 181 18.17 -7.01 5.50
C ALA A 181 19.58 -6.64 5.04
N THR A 182 20.35 -7.62 4.53
CA THR A 182 21.75 -7.42 4.14
C THR A 182 22.11 -8.25 2.90
N THR A 183 23.27 -7.96 2.32
CA THR A 183 23.86 -8.73 1.22
C THR A 183 24.24 -10.17 1.56
N ASP A 184 24.26 -10.56 2.84
CA ASP A 184 24.46 -11.94 3.31
C ASP A 184 23.19 -12.50 4.01
N GLY A 185 22.00 -12.02 3.61
CA GLY A 185 20.72 -12.45 4.17
C GLY A 185 20.29 -11.62 5.38
N ILE A 186 19.66 -12.27 6.37
CA ILE A 186 18.96 -11.56 7.46
C ILE A 186 19.64 -11.79 8.81
N PHE A 187 19.79 -10.72 9.59
CA PHE A 187 20.34 -10.75 10.94
C PHE A 187 19.32 -10.25 11.97
N VAL A 188 19.37 -10.79 13.18
CA VAL A 188 18.63 -10.27 14.35
C VAL A 188 19.58 -9.85 15.47
N SER A 189 19.21 -8.79 16.19
CA SER A 189 19.74 -8.47 17.50
C SER A 189 18.61 -8.44 18.53
N ASN A 190 18.85 -9.10 19.67
CA ASN A 190 17.96 -9.14 20.84
C ASN A 190 18.52 -8.34 22.02
N ASP A 191 19.61 -7.58 21.81
CA ASP A 191 20.37 -6.87 22.85
C ASP A 191 20.66 -5.40 22.47
N GLN A 192 19.75 -4.77 21.72
CA GLN A 192 19.84 -3.38 21.23
C GLN A 192 20.99 -3.14 20.24
N GLY A 193 21.38 -4.17 19.48
CA GLY A 193 22.43 -4.12 18.46
C GLY A 193 23.83 -4.43 19.00
N ASN A 194 24.00 -4.83 20.27
CA ASN A 194 25.34 -5.13 20.80
C ASN A 194 25.91 -6.42 20.19
N THR A 195 25.06 -7.38 19.82
CA THR A 195 25.42 -8.57 19.03
C THR A 195 24.36 -8.90 17.99
N TRP A 196 24.80 -9.53 16.89
CA TRP A 196 23.97 -9.98 15.77
C TRP A 196 24.06 -11.48 15.54
N ILE A 197 22.94 -12.08 15.16
CA ILE A 197 22.78 -13.51 14.86
C ILE A 197 22.22 -13.64 13.44
N HIS A 198 22.89 -14.40 12.57
CA HIS A 198 22.42 -14.71 11.22
C HIS A 198 21.24 -15.69 11.29
N LEU A 199 20.11 -15.32 10.70
CA LEU A 199 18.86 -16.10 10.62
C LEU A 199 18.81 -17.00 9.38
N ASN A 200 19.71 -17.98 9.29
CA ASN A 200 19.88 -18.81 8.08
C ASN A 200 19.02 -20.09 8.00
N ASN A 201 18.27 -20.46 9.05
CA ASN A 201 17.55 -21.73 9.09
C ASN A 201 16.32 -21.71 8.15
N GLY A 202 16.38 -22.45 7.05
CA GLY A 202 15.35 -22.42 6.00
C GLY A 202 15.45 -21.22 5.06
N TRP A 203 16.43 -20.34 5.25
CA TRP A 203 16.79 -19.29 4.30
C TRP A 203 17.64 -19.88 3.16
N PRO A 204 17.51 -19.42 1.91
CA PRO A 204 18.37 -19.88 0.81
C PRO A 204 19.84 -19.49 1.03
N GLU A 205 20.77 -20.42 0.79
CA GLU A 205 22.20 -20.15 0.93
C GLU A 205 22.65 -19.00 0.00
N TYR A 206 23.57 -18.15 0.47
CA TYR A 206 24.19 -17.05 -0.28
C TYR A 206 23.20 -16.06 -0.93
N THR A 207 22.01 -15.91 -0.35
CA THR A 207 20.94 -15.10 -0.91
C THR A 207 20.68 -13.85 -0.07
N GLN A 208 20.95 -12.69 -0.66
CA GLN A 208 20.68 -11.38 -0.08
C GLN A 208 19.18 -11.15 0.18
N SER A 209 18.89 -10.29 1.15
CA SER A 209 17.57 -9.68 1.36
C SER A 209 17.71 -8.17 1.20
N ILE A 210 16.74 -7.54 0.53
CA ILE A 210 16.72 -6.10 0.23
C ILE A 210 15.70 -5.38 1.13
N SER A 211 14.62 -6.06 1.53
CA SER A 211 13.59 -5.51 2.41
C SER A 211 12.95 -6.59 3.27
N LEU A 212 12.63 -6.21 4.51
CA LEU A 212 11.89 -7.05 5.44
C LEU A 212 10.87 -6.20 6.19
N SER A 213 9.79 -6.83 6.64
CA SER A 213 8.69 -6.16 7.32
C SER A 213 8.04 -7.08 8.35
N LEU A 214 7.47 -6.50 9.41
CA LEU A 214 6.80 -7.25 10.48
C LEU A 214 5.31 -6.94 10.51
N ASP A 215 4.50 -7.98 10.73
CA ASP A 215 3.09 -7.81 11.04
C ASP A 215 2.87 -7.49 12.54
N ALA A 216 1.61 -7.17 12.89
CA ALA A 216 1.22 -6.83 14.26
C ALA A 216 1.40 -7.98 15.28
N GLN A 217 1.65 -9.22 14.82
CA GLN A 217 1.97 -10.37 15.67
C GLN A 217 3.48 -10.60 15.81
N GLY A 218 4.31 -9.86 15.05
CA GLY A 218 5.77 -10.04 15.02
C GLY A 218 6.22 -11.15 14.07
N ASN A 219 5.36 -11.64 13.17
CA ASN A 219 5.81 -12.50 12.08
C ASN A 219 6.62 -11.65 11.10
N ILE A 220 7.72 -12.20 10.60
CA ILE A 220 8.63 -11.50 9.70
C ILE A 220 8.37 -11.98 8.28
N PHE A 221 8.31 -11.05 7.34
CA PHE A 221 8.24 -11.33 5.92
C PHE A 221 9.40 -10.62 5.24
N ALA A 222 10.10 -11.30 4.35
CA ALA A 222 11.28 -10.75 3.69
C ALA A 222 11.43 -11.31 2.27
N ASP A 223 12.10 -10.54 1.41
CA ASP A 223 12.50 -11.02 0.10
C ASP A 223 13.82 -11.80 0.17
N ALA A 224 13.89 -12.88 -0.60
CA ALA A 224 15.12 -13.59 -0.91
C ALA A 224 15.39 -13.41 -2.41
N ALA A 225 16.40 -12.60 -2.75
CA ALA A 225 16.61 -12.14 -4.12
C ALA A 225 16.72 -13.30 -5.13
N GLY A 226 15.91 -13.23 -6.19
CA GLY A 226 15.83 -14.28 -7.22
C GLY A 226 15.16 -15.59 -6.79
N THR A 227 14.65 -15.70 -5.55
CA THR A 227 13.95 -16.89 -5.04
C THR A 227 12.47 -16.63 -4.78
N GLY A 228 12.12 -15.53 -4.10
CA GLY A 228 10.73 -15.20 -3.76
C GLY A 228 10.57 -14.64 -2.33
N ILE A 229 9.37 -14.78 -1.77
CA ILE A 229 9.03 -14.26 -0.44
C ILE A 229 9.12 -15.36 0.61
N PHE A 230 9.81 -15.08 1.70
CA PHE A 230 9.89 -15.95 2.87
C PHE A 230 9.16 -15.34 4.06
N LYS A 231 8.63 -16.22 4.91
CA LYS A 231 7.95 -15.88 6.18
C LYS A 231 8.58 -16.64 7.34
N SER A 232 8.78 -15.96 8.46
CA SER A 232 9.02 -16.55 9.77
C SER A 232 7.86 -16.24 10.71
N THR A 233 7.50 -17.22 11.55
CA THR A 233 6.47 -17.08 12.61
C THR A 233 7.04 -17.34 14.01
N ASP A 234 8.37 -17.41 14.10
CA ASP A 234 9.15 -17.80 15.28
C ASP A 234 10.35 -16.85 15.49
N PHE A 235 10.13 -15.57 15.21
CA PHE A 235 11.11 -14.46 15.39
C PHE A 235 12.43 -14.68 14.62
N GLY A 236 12.34 -15.27 13.43
CA GLY A 236 13.47 -15.57 12.55
C GLY A 236 14.12 -16.93 12.77
N SER A 237 13.66 -17.72 13.76
CA SER A 237 14.26 -19.01 14.09
C SER A 237 14.13 -20.06 12.97
N SER A 238 13.12 -19.93 12.12
CA SER A 238 13.00 -20.65 10.85
C SER A 238 12.23 -19.84 9.80
N TRP A 239 12.54 -20.10 8.54
CA TRP A 239 11.91 -19.49 7.38
C TRP A 239 11.18 -20.51 6.51
N THR A 240 10.04 -20.09 5.96
CA THR A 240 9.25 -20.85 4.98
C THR A 240 9.03 -20.00 3.73
N LEU A 241 9.33 -20.54 2.55
CA LEU A 241 8.98 -19.95 1.27
C LEU A 241 7.45 -19.92 1.13
N ILE A 242 6.85 -18.74 1.03
CA ILE A 242 5.40 -18.58 0.90
C ILE A 242 4.94 -18.28 -0.54
N ASP A 243 5.81 -17.68 -1.35
CA ASP A 243 5.57 -17.49 -2.79
C ASP A 243 6.88 -17.45 -3.58
N SER A 244 6.94 -18.22 -4.66
CA SER A 244 8.06 -18.28 -5.61
C SER A 244 7.69 -17.81 -7.03
N SER A 245 6.48 -17.27 -7.20
CA SER A 245 5.97 -16.69 -8.44
C SER A 245 6.30 -15.19 -8.54
N ILE A 246 6.47 -14.53 -7.39
CA ILE A 246 6.97 -13.16 -7.25
C ILE A 246 8.51 -13.21 -7.19
N TYR A 247 9.15 -13.61 -8.30
CA TYR A 247 10.62 -13.77 -8.43
C TYR A 247 11.34 -12.55 -9.05
N HIS A 248 10.64 -11.43 -9.20
CA HIS A 248 11.21 -10.14 -9.60
C HIS A 248 11.79 -9.41 -8.38
N PRO A 249 12.67 -8.40 -8.53
CA PRO A 249 13.15 -7.63 -7.39
C PRO A 249 11.96 -7.10 -6.59
N ILE A 250 11.88 -7.56 -5.34
CA ILE A 250 10.93 -7.09 -4.35
C ILE A 250 11.60 -5.89 -3.69
N LEU A 251 10.89 -4.78 -3.67
CA LEU A 251 11.44 -3.48 -3.29
C LEU A 251 10.90 -3.07 -1.91
N ASP A 252 9.74 -3.62 -1.51
CA ASP A 252 9.16 -3.46 -0.18
C ASP A 252 8.06 -4.51 0.10
N ILE A 253 7.73 -4.70 1.39
CA ILE A 253 6.65 -5.54 1.94
C ILE A 253 5.96 -4.75 3.07
N SER A 254 4.62 -4.77 3.15
CA SER A 254 3.90 -4.03 4.20
C SER A 254 2.55 -4.62 4.59
N PHE A 255 2.04 -4.22 5.75
CA PHE A 255 0.82 -4.75 6.40
C PHE A 255 -0.21 -3.65 6.67
N ASN A 256 -1.48 -3.91 6.37
CA ASN A 256 -2.55 -2.99 6.76
C ASN A 256 -3.18 -3.41 8.10
N SER A 257 -4.05 -2.55 8.63
CA SER A 257 -4.79 -2.75 9.89
C SER A 257 -5.74 -3.95 9.89
N LEU A 258 -6.01 -4.53 8.72
CA LEU A 258 -6.78 -5.76 8.52
C LEU A 258 -5.89 -7.01 8.42
N GLY A 259 -4.56 -6.88 8.55
CA GLY A 259 -3.59 -7.97 8.41
C GLY A 259 -3.34 -8.40 6.95
N TYR A 260 -3.76 -7.60 5.97
CA TYR A 260 -3.45 -7.87 4.56
C TYR A 260 -2.01 -7.46 4.26
N ILE A 261 -1.34 -8.29 3.49
CA ILE A 261 0.06 -8.11 3.08
C ILE A 261 0.08 -7.53 1.68
N PHE A 262 0.96 -6.57 1.44
CA PHE A 262 1.18 -5.99 0.14
C PHE A 262 2.68 -6.08 -0.17
N VAL A 263 3.01 -6.48 -1.40
CA VAL A 263 4.37 -6.68 -1.88
C VAL A 263 4.57 -5.85 -3.12
N ALA A 264 5.68 -5.12 -3.14
CA ALA A 264 6.04 -4.16 -4.15
C ALA A 264 7.14 -4.76 -5.02
N GLY A 265 6.93 -4.82 -6.33
CA GLY A 265 7.94 -5.33 -7.26
C GLY A 265 7.75 -4.82 -8.67
N ALA A 266 8.61 -5.29 -9.59
CA ALA A 266 8.68 -4.77 -10.97
C ALA A 266 7.38 -4.85 -11.80
N ASN A 267 6.44 -5.73 -11.42
CA ASN A 267 5.16 -5.93 -12.13
C ASN A 267 3.95 -5.31 -11.39
N GLY A 268 4.19 -4.43 -10.43
CA GLY A 268 3.15 -3.72 -9.66
C GLY A 268 3.02 -4.18 -8.22
N VAL A 269 1.81 -4.09 -7.69
CA VAL A 269 1.47 -4.50 -6.32
C VAL A 269 0.87 -5.90 -6.34
N PHE A 270 1.40 -6.79 -5.50
CA PHE A 270 0.72 -8.03 -5.13
C PHE A 270 0.10 -7.86 -3.74
N ARG A 271 -1.10 -8.38 -3.54
CA ARG A 271 -1.78 -8.36 -2.23
C ARG A 271 -2.21 -9.77 -1.81
N SER A 272 -1.86 -10.15 -0.59
CA SER A 272 -2.44 -11.30 0.11
C SER A 272 -3.42 -10.81 1.18
N THR A 273 -4.57 -11.48 1.28
CA THR A 273 -5.58 -11.23 2.34
C THR A 273 -5.68 -12.38 3.33
N ASP A 274 -4.77 -13.34 3.25
CA ASP A 274 -4.79 -14.62 3.98
C ASP A 274 -3.41 -14.99 4.54
N SER A 275 -2.69 -13.97 5.03
CA SER A 275 -1.38 -14.10 5.71
C SER A 275 -0.25 -14.70 4.85
N GLY A 276 -0.34 -14.53 3.54
CA GLY A 276 0.70 -14.88 2.56
C GLY A 276 0.46 -16.18 1.78
N ASN A 277 -0.69 -16.83 1.95
CA ASN A 277 -0.99 -18.12 1.32
C ASN A 277 -1.45 -17.99 -0.15
N ASN A 278 -2.15 -16.91 -0.49
CA ASN A 278 -2.52 -16.57 -1.86
C ASN A 278 -2.25 -15.09 -2.13
N TRP A 279 -1.79 -14.80 -3.35
CA TRP A 279 -1.46 -13.45 -3.82
C TRP A 279 -2.30 -13.10 -5.05
N ALA A 280 -2.81 -11.87 -5.08
CA ALA A 280 -3.50 -11.31 -6.23
C ALA A 280 -2.78 -10.05 -6.72
N LEU A 281 -2.63 -9.91 -8.04
CA LEU A 281 -2.23 -8.64 -8.65
C LEU A 281 -3.25 -7.55 -8.31
N PHE A 282 -2.76 -6.39 -7.88
CA PHE A 282 -3.57 -5.33 -7.31
C PHE A 282 -3.24 -3.98 -7.98
N ASN A 283 -3.26 -3.99 -9.31
CA ASN A 283 -2.82 -2.89 -10.18
C ASN A 283 -3.94 -1.95 -10.65
N SER A 284 -5.14 -1.99 -10.05
CA SER A 284 -6.25 -1.09 -10.43
C SER A 284 -5.87 0.37 -10.18
N GLY A 285 -5.98 1.23 -11.19
CA GLY A 285 -5.55 2.63 -11.13
C GLY A 285 -4.03 2.86 -11.20
N LEU A 286 -3.24 1.80 -11.31
CA LEU A 286 -1.83 1.85 -11.70
C LEU A 286 -1.75 1.71 -13.24
N ALA A 287 -0.76 2.33 -13.87
CA ALA A 287 -0.55 2.11 -15.30
C ALA A 287 0.08 0.72 -15.53
N GLU A 288 -0.07 0.17 -16.74
CA GLU A 288 0.16 -1.24 -17.04
C GLU A 288 1.63 -1.72 -16.95
N TRP A 289 2.57 -0.87 -16.52
CA TRP A 289 4.03 -1.09 -16.61
C TRP A 289 4.82 -0.66 -15.37
N ASN A 290 4.16 -0.53 -14.23
CA ASN A 290 4.70 0.18 -13.07
C ASN A 290 5.32 -0.78 -12.04
N CYS A 291 6.62 -0.62 -11.74
CA CYS A 291 7.20 -1.19 -10.51
C CYS A 291 6.57 -0.52 -9.27
N VAL A 292 6.87 -1.00 -8.06
CA VAL A 292 6.52 -0.33 -6.79
C VAL A 292 7.75 -0.31 -5.90
N ASN A 293 8.09 0.83 -5.29
CA ASN A 293 9.36 1.05 -4.59
C ASN A 293 9.26 1.00 -3.07
N LYS A 294 8.31 1.71 -2.46
CA LYS A 294 8.13 1.71 -0.99
C LYS A 294 6.68 1.81 -0.55
N PHE A 295 6.38 1.13 0.56
CA PHE A 295 5.16 1.24 1.34
C PHE A 295 5.42 2.02 2.65
N LEU A 296 4.36 2.30 3.42
CA LEU A 296 4.41 2.67 4.83
C LEU A 296 3.19 2.14 5.57
N GLN A 297 3.24 2.23 6.90
CA GLN A 297 2.07 2.13 7.76
C GLN A 297 1.82 3.46 8.51
N ASP A 298 0.57 3.90 8.64
CA ASP A 298 0.20 5.04 9.51
C ASP A 298 -0.20 4.59 10.93
N THR A 299 -0.50 5.55 11.82
CA THR A 299 -0.81 5.27 13.24
C THR A 299 -2.03 4.40 13.48
N ASP A 300 -2.93 4.27 12.50
CA ASP A 300 -4.11 3.42 12.55
C ASP A 300 -3.90 2.09 11.80
N GLY A 301 -2.66 1.83 11.34
CA GLY A 301 -2.27 0.63 10.62
C GLY A 301 -2.48 0.71 9.09
N ARG A 302 -2.76 1.86 8.49
CA ARG A 302 -3.08 1.92 7.04
C ARG A 302 -1.83 1.86 6.18
N ILE A 303 -1.85 1.06 5.11
CA ILE A 303 -0.76 0.99 4.13
C ILE A 303 -0.65 2.27 3.30
N ILE A 304 0.53 2.52 2.77
CA ILE A 304 0.89 3.48 1.72
C ILE A 304 1.64 2.65 0.64
N ALA A 305 1.52 2.85 -0.69
CA ALA A 305 2.09 1.94 -1.72
C ALA A 305 2.60 2.60 -3.03
N GLY A 306 3.89 2.94 -3.12
CA GLY A 306 4.44 3.84 -4.14
C GLY A 306 4.97 3.24 -5.45
N THR A 307 4.52 3.70 -6.63
CA THR A 307 4.81 3.05 -7.94
C THR A 307 6.00 3.62 -8.76
N GLU A 308 6.31 3.08 -9.95
CA GLU A 308 7.32 3.62 -10.88
C GLU A 308 6.76 4.03 -12.24
N ASP A 309 7.50 4.92 -12.91
CA ASP A 309 7.62 5.13 -14.36
C ASP A 309 8.77 6.17 -14.53
N ARG A 310 10.03 5.85 -14.90
CA ARG A 310 10.53 4.82 -15.83
C ARG A 310 11.95 4.29 -15.52
N GLY A 311 12.14 2.96 -15.61
CA GLY A 311 13.39 2.26 -15.98
C GLY A 311 14.22 1.70 -14.81
N VAL A 312 14.62 0.42 -14.78
CA VAL A 312 15.06 -0.50 -15.87
C VAL A 312 14.30 -1.85 -15.87
N CYS A 313 14.20 -2.52 -17.04
CA CYS A 313 13.28 -3.65 -17.34
C CYS A 313 13.98 -4.94 -17.87
N TRP A 314 13.27 -6.09 -17.89
CA TRP A 314 13.34 -7.22 -18.88
C TRP A 314 12.05 -8.10 -18.82
N THR A 315 11.87 -9.09 -19.73
CA THR A 315 10.56 -9.66 -20.19
C THR A 315 10.23 -11.10 -19.68
N THR A 316 9.10 -11.83 -19.94
CA THR A 316 8.08 -11.82 -21.04
C THR A 316 6.67 -12.41 -20.62
N SER A 317 5.79 -12.71 -21.60
CA SER A 317 4.41 -13.29 -21.59
C SER A 317 4.23 -14.67 -20.89
N VAL A 318 3.04 -15.13 -20.41
CA VAL A 318 1.72 -15.35 -21.10
C VAL A 318 0.54 -15.46 -20.08
N THR A 319 -0.68 -15.18 -20.58
CA THR A 319 -2.05 -15.22 -20.00
C THR A 319 -2.44 -16.25 -18.90
N SER A 320 -3.27 -15.82 -17.93
CA SER A 320 -4.68 -16.26 -17.80
C SER A 320 -5.48 -15.40 -16.80
N ILE A 321 -6.82 -15.45 -16.83
CA ILE A 321 -7.75 -14.66 -15.99
C ILE A 321 -8.49 -15.61 -15.05
N GLN A 322 -8.69 -15.23 -13.78
CA GLN A 322 -9.67 -15.86 -12.90
C GLN A 322 -10.32 -14.87 -11.93
N ASP A 323 -11.64 -14.92 -11.83
CA ASP A 323 -12.46 -13.96 -11.07
C ASP A 323 -12.32 -14.13 -9.56
N ALA A 324 -11.86 -13.07 -8.88
CA ALA A 324 -11.79 -13.03 -7.42
C ALA A 324 -13.18 -12.82 -6.80
N LYS A 325 -13.66 -13.83 -6.05
CA LYS A 325 -14.94 -13.78 -5.33
C LYS A 325 -14.86 -12.84 -4.13
N TYR A 326 -15.48 -11.68 -4.24
CA TYR A 326 -15.62 -10.71 -3.14
C TYR A 326 -16.48 -11.26 -2.00
N ILE A 327 -16.01 -11.10 -0.75
CA ILE A 327 -16.85 -11.28 0.45
C ILE A 327 -17.44 -9.91 0.78
N ALA A 328 -18.69 -9.67 0.38
CA ALA A 328 -19.40 -8.45 0.75
C ALA A 328 -19.67 -8.44 2.27
N LYS A 329 -19.52 -7.28 2.92
CA LYS A 329 -19.78 -7.11 4.36
C LYS A 329 -21.18 -6.57 4.67
N GLU A 330 -21.81 -5.90 3.71
CA GLU A 330 -23.15 -5.32 3.84
C GLU A 330 -23.97 -5.57 2.57
N PHE A 331 -25.30 -5.47 2.68
CA PHE A 331 -26.18 -5.44 1.51
C PHE A 331 -26.11 -4.05 0.89
N THR A 332 -25.85 -3.96 -0.42
CA THR A 332 -25.83 -2.69 -1.14
C THR A 332 -26.52 -2.80 -2.49
N LEU A 333 -27.30 -1.78 -2.87
CA LEU A 333 -27.76 -1.58 -4.24
C LEU A 333 -27.13 -0.31 -4.80
N SER A 334 -26.23 -0.43 -5.78
CA SER A 334 -25.56 0.72 -6.38
C SER A 334 -26.51 1.50 -7.29
N GLN A 335 -26.22 2.79 -7.48
CA GLN A 335 -26.85 3.57 -8.52
C GLN A 335 -26.41 3.05 -9.89
N ASN A 336 -27.36 2.66 -10.73
CA ASN A 336 -27.13 2.18 -12.08
C ASN A 336 -26.32 3.17 -12.92
N TYR A 337 -25.45 2.65 -13.80
CA TYR A 337 -24.60 3.45 -14.68
C TYR A 337 -24.67 2.94 -16.13
N PRO A 338 -24.78 3.82 -17.14
CA PRO A 338 -25.05 5.25 -17.03
C PRO A 338 -26.44 5.55 -16.43
N ASN A 339 -26.66 6.76 -15.91
CA ASN A 339 -27.97 7.27 -15.51
C ASN A 339 -28.01 8.81 -15.62
N PRO A 340 -28.82 9.42 -16.51
CA PRO A 340 -29.74 8.78 -17.45
C PRO A 340 -29.06 7.85 -18.48
N PHE A 341 -29.82 6.93 -19.08
CA PHE A 341 -29.28 5.90 -19.98
C PHE A 341 -30.06 5.75 -21.28
N ASN A 342 -29.38 5.25 -22.32
CA ASN A 342 -29.94 4.88 -23.63
C ASN A 342 -28.90 3.99 -24.38
N PRO A 343 -29.23 2.77 -24.85
CA PRO A 343 -30.47 2.02 -24.65
C PRO A 343 -30.48 1.18 -23.35
N SER A 344 -29.32 0.82 -22.81
CA SER A 344 -29.18 -0.02 -21.62
C SER A 344 -28.33 0.62 -20.51
N THR A 345 -28.40 0.03 -19.33
CA THR A 345 -27.69 0.46 -18.12
C THR A 345 -27.30 -0.76 -17.29
N VAL A 346 -26.29 -0.61 -16.44
CA VAL A 346 -25.79 -1.68 -15.58
C VAL A 346 -26.24 -1.41 -14.14
N ILE A 347 -26.85 -2.41 -13.50
CA ILE A 347 -27.23 -2.39 -12.08
C ILE A 347 -26.27 -3.30 -11.32
N ASN A 348 -25.58 -2.73 -10.33
CA ASN A 348 -24.66 -3.43 -9.46
C ASN A 348 -25.25 -3.58 -8.05
N TYR A 349 -25.09 -4.74 -7.42
CA TYR A 349 -25.51 -4.99 -6.04
C TYR A 349 -24.61 -6.01 -5.33
N GLN A 350 -24.63 -6.02 -3.99
CA GLN A 350 -23.84 -6.93 -3.17
C GLN A 350 -24.68 -7.63 -2.11
N LEU A 351 -24.34 -8.89 -1.84
CA LEU A 351 -24.99 -9.76 -0.85
C LEU A 351 -23.95 -10.24 0.17
N PRO A 352 -24.05 -9.88 1.46
CA PRO A 352 -23.15 -10.35 2.51
C PRO A 352 -23.52 -11.73 3.06
N THR A 353 -24.72 -12.20 2.75
CA THR A 353 -25.21 -13.55 3.10
C THR A 353 -25.85 -14.18 1.88
N SER A 354 -25.74 -15.50 1.77
CA SER A 354 -26.37 -16.27 0.68
C SER A 354 -27.87 -16.44 0.95
N GLY A 355 -28.72 -16.28 -0.06
CA GLY A 355 -30.17 -16.34 0.10
C GLY A 355 -30.94 -16.18 -1.21
N ASN A 356 -32.27 -16.24 -1.12
CA ASN A 356 -33.13 -15.90 -2.26
C ASN A 356 -33.14 -14.38 -2.44
N VAL A 357 -32.94 -13.94 -3.68
CA VAL A 357 -32.82 -12.53 -4.03
C VAL A 357 -33.71 -12.21 -5.22
N THR A 358 -34.46 -11.12 -5.10
CA THR A 358 -35.23 -10.56 -6.22
C THR A 358 -34.71 -9.17 -6.57
N LEU A 359 -34.42 -8.95 -7.85
CA LEU A 359 -34.15 -7.63 -8.43
C LEU A 359 -35.23 -7.33 -9.47
N LYS A 360 -36.09 -6.35 -9.18
CA LYS A 360 -37.30 -6.05 -9.96
C LYS A 360 -37.36 -4.58 -10.36
N VAL A 361 -37.91 -4.31 -11.54
CA VAL A 361 -38.09 -2.97 -12.10
C VAL A 361 -39.58 -2.60 -12.10
N PHE A 362 -39.87 -1.36 -11.72
CA PHE A 362 -41.20 -0.80 -11.56
C PHE A 362 -41.37 0.51 -12.33
N ASP A 363 -42.58 0.79 -12.78
CA ASP A 363 -42.96 2.11 -13.30
C ASP A 363 -43.23 3.14 -12.18
N VAL A 364 -43.54 4.38 -12.55
CA VAL A 364 -43.86 5.46 -11.60
C VAL A 364 -45.16 5.27 -10.81
N LEU A 365 -46.01 4.30 -11.19
CA LEU A 365 -47.24 3.94 -10.49
C LEU A 365 -47.02 2.75 -9.53
N GLY A 366 -45.82 2.15 -9.53
CA GLY A 366 -45.48 0.99 -8.72
C GLY A 366 -45.83 -0.35 -9.36
N ASN A 367 -46.21 -0.41 -10.64
CA ASN A 367 -46.43 -1.68 -11.34
C ASN A 367 -45.08 -2.32 -11.67
N GLU A 368 -44.93 -3.63 -11.43
CA GLU A 368 -43.77 -4.39 -11.90
C GLU A 368 -43.78 -4.46 -13.44
N VAL A 369 -42.67 -4.05 -14.08
CA VAL A 369 -42.50 -4.08 -15.54
C VAL A 369 -41.43 -5.09 -16.00
N ALA A 370 -40.49 -5.45 -15.11
CA ALA A 370 -39.53 -6.53 -15.35
C ALA A 370 -39.05 -7.16 -14.03
N THR A 371 -38.82 -8.47 -14.05
CA THR A 371 -38.01 -9.18 -13.05
C THR A 371 -36.68 -9.52 -13.71
N LEU A 372 -35.57 -9.06 -13.12
CA LEU A 372 -34.20 -9.25 -13.62
C LEU A 372 -33.47 -10.40 -12.90
N VAL A 373 -33.76 -10.59 -11.62
CA VAL A 373 -33.28 -11.69 -10.78
C VAL A 373 -34.43 -12.14 -9.89
N ASP A 374 -34.63 -13.46 -9.74
CA ASP A 374 -35.58 -14.09 -8.82
C ASP A 374 -35.11 -15.54 -8.56
N GLU A 375 -34.02 -15.68 -7.80
CA GLU A 375 -33.36 -16.97 -7.56
C GLU A 375 -32.47 -16.94 -6.30
N TYR A 376 -31.92 -18.10 -5.93
CA TYR A 376 -30.92 -18.20 -4.88
C TYR A 376 -29.56 -17.71 -5.37
N ARG A 377 -28.95 -16.77 -4.64
CA ARG A 377 -27.60 -16.24 -4.90
C ARG A 377 -26.70 -16.45 -3.67
N SER A 378 -25.41 -16.68 -3.92
CA SER A 378 -24.40 -16.80 -2.86
C SER A 378 -23.99 -15.42 -2.33
N VAL A 379 -23.21 -15.38 -1.24
CA VAL A 379 -22.40 -14.19 -0.92
C VAL A 379 -21.59 -13.74 -2.14
N GLY A 380 -21.53 -12.43 -2.40
CA GLY A 380 -20.80 -11.87 -3.54
C GLY A 380 -21.34 -10.53 -4.06
N SER A 381 -20.60 -9.99 -5.04
CA SER A 381 -21.02 -8.85 -5.87
C SER A 381 -21.64 -9.36 -7.17
N TYR A 382 -22.66 -8.68 -7.66
CA TYR A 382 -23.42 -9.06 -8.85
C TYR A 382 -23.68 -7.86 -9.76
N GLU A 383 -23.40 -8.05 -11.04
CA GLU A 383 -23.67 -7.11 -12.12
C GLU A 383 -24.81 -7.65 -13.00
N ILE A 384 -25.78 -6.79 -13.33
CA ILE A 384 -26.93 -7.12 -14.18
C ILE A 384 -27.15 -5.99 -15.20
N GLU A 385 -27.06 -6.29 -16.49
CA GLU A 385 -27.50 -5.37 -17.53
C GLU A 385 -29.03 -5.28 -17.57
N PHE A 386 -29.56 -4.07 -17.59
CA PHE A 386 -30.96 -3.78 -17.86
C PHE A 386 -31.11 -3.08 -19.21
N ASN A 387 -31.74 -3.78 -20.16
CA ASN A 387 -32.17 -3.22 -21.44
C ASN A 387 -33.71 -3.24 -21.52
N PRO A 388 -34.40 -2.09 -21.42
CA PRO A 388 -35.87 -2.02 -21.41
C PRO A 388 -36.55 -2.63 -22.63
N ALA A 389 -35.88 -2.70 -23.79
CA ALA A 389 -36.47 -3.23 -25.02
C ALA A 389 -36.57 -4.77 -25.02
N SER A 390 -35.69 -5.46 -24.31
CA SER A 390 -35.69 -6.92 -24.16
C SER A 390 -36.22 -7.39 -22.80
N SER A 391 -36.10 -6.56 -21.76
CA SER A 391 -36.37 -6.95 -20.37
C SER A 391 -37.83 -6.75 -19.95
N ILE A 392 -38.54 -5.76 -20.53
CA ILE A 392 -39.94 -5.48 -20.18
C ILE A 392 -40.87 -6.41 -20.98
N LYS A 393 -41.39 -7.43 -20.30
CA LYS A 393 -42.23 -8.48 -20.91
C LYS A 393 -43.68 -8.06 -21.11
N HIS A 394 -44.14 -7.03 -20.38
CA HIS A 394 -45.51 -6.53 -20.46
C HIS A 394 -45.52 -5.01 -20.64
N LEU A 395 -45.95 -4.57 -21.82
CA LEU A 395 -46.20 -3.16 -22.12
C LEU A 395 -47.68 -2.84 -21.93
N PRO A 396 -48.04 -1.62 -21.49
CA PRO A 396 -49.43 -1.15 -21.50
C PRO A 396 -50.04 -1.26 -22.91
N ALA A 397 -51.32 -1.63 -22.97
CA ALA A 397 -52.03 -1.84 -24.23
C ALA A 397 -51.88 -0.63 -25.17
N GLY A 398 -51.40 -0.88 -26.39
CA GLY A 398 -51.19 0.15 -27.42
C GLY A 398 -49.77 0.73 -27.52
N ARG A 399 -48.79 0.29 -26.73
CA ARG A 399 -47.38 0.73 -26.87
C ARG A 399 -46.52 -0.29 -27.62
N GLN A 400 -45.70 0.21 -28.56
CA GLN A 400 -44.70 -0.59 -29.31
C GLN A 400 -43.31 -0.64 -28.64
N GLY A 401 -43.17 -0.11 -27.43
CA GLY A 401 -41.92 -0.18 -26.70
C GLY A 401 -41.95 0.54 -25.34
N PRO A 402 -40.86 0.45 -24.56
CA PRO A 402 -40.69 1.18 -23.30
C PRO A 402 -40.78 2.69 -23.54
N ALA A 403 -41.38 3.40 -22.59
CA ALA A 403 -41.46 4.86 -22.63
C ALA A 403 -40.23 5.47 -21.94
N SER A 404 -39.67 6.53 -22.53
CA SER A 404 -38.68 7.38 -21.85
C SER A 404 -39.29 7.99 -20.59
N GLY A 405 -38.50 8.09 -19.52
CA GLY A 405 -38.99 8.55 -18.23
C GLY A 405 -38.30 7.87 -17.05
N ILE A 406 -38.92 8.03 -15.87
CA ILE A 406 -38.41 7.50 -14.61
C ILE A 406 -38.91 6.06 -14.41
N TYR A 407 -37.99 5.18 -14.02
CA TYR A 407 -38.28 3.85 -13.50
C TYR A 407 -37.60 3.68 -12.15
N PHE A 408 -38.09 2.73 -11.36
CA PHE A 408 -37.48 2.32 -10.10
C PHE A 408 -37.01 0.88 -10.20
N TYR A 409 -35.90 0.54 -9.56
CA TYR A 409 -35.48 -0.85 -9.37
C TYR A 409 -35.28 -1.11 -7.89
N ARG A 410 -35.76 -2.28 -7.44
CA ARG A 410 -35.72 -2.72 -6.05
C ARG A 410 -34.99 -4.05 -5.95
N LEU A 411 -34.01 -4.08 -5.07
CA LEU A 411 -33.39 -5.30 -4.57
C LEU A 411 -34.12 -5.71 -3.29
N GLN A 412 -34.39 -7.00 -3.14
CA GLN A 412 -34.85 -7.59 -1.88
C GLN A 412 -34.10 -8.91 -1.63
N ALA A 413 -33.60 -9.09 -0.42
CA ALA A 413 -32.83 -10.26 0.02
C ALA A 413 -33.09 -10.50 1.51
N GLY A 414 -33.91 -11.51 1.82
CA GLY A 414 -34.45 -11.69 3.19
C GLY A 414 -35.25 -10.46 3.63
N ASP A 415 -34.93 -9.93 4.81
CA ASP A 415 -35.55 -8.72 5.38
C ASP A 415 -35.00 -7.41 4.79
N TYR A 416 -33.86 -7.45 4.08
CA TYR A 416 -33.29 -6.27 3.44
C TYR A 416 -34.03 -5.94 2.14
N PHE A 417 -34.36 -4.66 1.95
CA PHE A 417 -34.77 -4.13 0.67
C PHE A 417 -34.24 -2.71 0.45
N GLU A 418 -33.81 -2.41 -0.77
CA GLU A 418 -33.44 -1.06 -1.19
C GLU A 418 -34.05 -0.75 -2.56
N THR A 419 -34.48 0.50 -2.78
CA THR A 419 -35.03 0.96 -4.07
C THR A 419 -34.26 2.18 -4.57
N LYS A 420 -33.82 2.15 -5.82
CA LYS A 420 -33.16 3.26 -6.50
C LYS A 420 -33.97 3.72 -7.72
N LYS A 421 -33.67 4.92 -8.21
CA LYS A 421 -34.33 5.58 -9.35
C LYS A 421 -33.40 5.58 -10.57
N MET A 422 -33.92 5.23 -11.73
CA MET A 422 -33.23 5.36 -13.03
C MET A 422 -34.06 6.17 -14.04
N ILE A 423 -33.38 6.75 -15.02
CA ILE A 423 -33.99 7.61 -16.05
C ILE A 423 -33.62 7.05 -17.43
N LEU A 424 -34.61 6.56 -18.16
CA LEU A 424 -34.47 6.15 -19.55
C LEU A 424 -34.67 7.37 -20.47
N LEU A 425 -33.66 7.67 -21.29
CA LEU A 425 -33.77 8.56 -22.44
C LEU A 425 -33.97 7.75 -23.72
N LYS A 426 -34.56 8.36 -24.75
CA LYS A 426 -34.55 7.86 -26.13
C LYS A 426 -33.97 8.93 -27.03
#